data_AF-A0A7Y6K907-F1
#
_entry.id   AF-A0A7Y6K907-F1
#
_cell.length_a   1.000
_cell.length_b   1.000
_cell.length_c   1.000
_cell.angle_alpha   90.00
_cell.angle_beta   90.00
_cell.angle_gamma   90.00
#
_symmetry.space_group_name_H-M   'P 1'
#
loop_
_entity.id
_entity.type
_entity.pdbx_description
1 polymer ?
#
loop_
_entity_poly.entity_id
_entity_poly.type
_entity_poly.pdbx_seq_one_letter_code
_entity_poly.pdbx_strand_id
1 'polypeptide(L)'
;MTRRFDIVLPDEALPVHDPWCWRDDWRVEGESAFALLAKFQRLNALSCAALTDSFASRGGRRTPPRDLDLRDARRFDLPRMMELLRLSLADVAAAFVMPFCLNDRIASPTLRWCVRCAQAGVHLTAFQDLNVDECPVHHLPLEQRCERCGEAIPYRLRPDIFRTPFNCPSCARPWWVPTQGPDDLRVARPFQRRVAGRVSDTLARARESAAPDEAWIAFGASATAEGEDPWNVVSACDGSPGDIDARARACYKCVRRRLMRVYAQGHHTCITTAARHLVWPLAACATTPFCPVAHAFLRWRCKWEGVSTPGCLLQRPAHGALGLAIWLSIDAPVAPASWSRAASQWLTLHLLVQACMDSFRTFLSEAQDASEHRRPLWLPFPARDFARRTVVVRGGVYRKEAAQIQILALPKLHRDFRLYKIPGNNAHRSSHQLRLYQNVRPVQDQQSKTLLSREN
;
A
#
# COMPACT_ATOMS: atom_id res chain seq x y z
N MET A 1 -46.40 31.21 3.19
CA MET A 1 -46.40 30.24 4.31
C MET A 1 -45.11 29.42 4.24
N THR A 2 -44.05 29.90 4.88
CA THR A 2 -42.74 29.24 4.99
C THR A 2 -42.70 28.48 6.31
N ARG A 3 -42.91 27.16 6.26
CA ARG A 3 -42.74 26.31 7.46
C ARG A 3 -41.24 26.10 7.69
N ARG A 4 -40.68 26.88 8.62
CA ARG A 4 -39.40 26.55 9.28
C ARG A 4 -39.66 25.33 10.16
N PHE A 5 -38.93 24.26 9.92
CA PHE A 5 -38.80 23.18 10.88
C PHE A 5 -37.71 23.59 11.86
N ASP A 6 -38.12 24.03 13.05
CA ASP A 6 -37.22 24.21 14.19
C ASP A 6 -36.96 22.81 14.78
N ILE A 7 -35.83 22.21 14.39
CA ILE A 7 -35.32 21.02 15.07
C ILE A 7 -34.63 21.52 16.34
N VAL A 8 -35.36 21.45 17.46
CA VAL A 8 -34.81 21.66 18.80
C VAL A 8 -33.94 20.45 19.13
N LEU A 9 -32.62 20.62 19.18
CA LEU A 9 -31.71 19.64 19.76
C LEU A 9 -31.65 19.86 21.28
N PRO A 10 -31.77 18.81 22.12
CA PRO A 10 -31.66 18.94 23.57
C PRO A 10 -30.26 19.40 23.98
N ASP A 11 -30.21 20.26 25.01
CA ASP A 11 -29.03 20.92 25.57
C ASP A 11 -28.07 19.99 26.35
N GLU A 12 -28.23 18.68 26.22
CA GLU A 12 -27.30 17.72 26.82
C GLU A 12 -26.09 17.60 25.90
N ALA A 13 -24.92 17.99 26.42
CA ALA A 13 -23.63 17.80 25.77
C ALA A 13 -23.36 16.30 25.58
N LEU A 14 -23.95 15.75 24.52
CA LEU A 14 -23.60 14.45 23.96
C LEU A 14 -22.09 14.46 23.74
N PRO A 15 -21.38 13.34 24.03
CA PRO A 15 -19.99 13.23 23.66
C PRO A 15 -19.87 13.64 22.20
N VAL A 16 -19.02 14.64 21.93
CA VAL A 16 -18.77 15.15 20.57
C VAL A 16 -18.08 14.03 19.81
N HIS A 17 -18.87 13.05 19.37
CA HIS A 17 -18.49 12.21 18.26
C HIS A 17 -18.24 13.16 17.10
N ASP A 18 -17.18 12.91 16.34
CA ASP A 18 -16.97 13.63 15.10
C ASP A 18 -18.30 13.65 14.31
N PRO A 19 -18.74 14.82 13.81
CA PRO A 19 -20.05 15.00 13.20
C PRO A 19 -20.20 14.26 11.86
N TRP A 20 -19.24 13.40 11.53
CA TRP A 20 -19.11 12.72 10.26
C TRP A 20 -19.68 11.32 10.33
N CYS A 21 -20.51 11.00 9.36
CA CYS A 21 -21.06 9.68 9.16
C CYS A 21 -20.29 8.91 8.10
N TRP A 22 -20.19 7.60 8.30
CA TRP A 22 -19.69 6.64 7.33
C TRP A 22 -20.60 5.41 7.33
N ARG A 23 -20.76 4.80 6.16
CA ARG A 23 -21.63 3.63 5.96
C ARG A 23 -20.85 2.48 5.33
N ASP A 24 -20.85 1.33 5.99
CA ASP A 24 -20.13 0.14 5.52
C ASP A 24 -20.71 -0.42 4.21
N ASP A 25 -22.01 -0.22 3.95
CA ASP A 25 -22.69 -0.64 2.71
C ASP A 25 -22.37 0.26 1.49
N TRP A 26 -21.62 1.35 1.69
CA TRP A 26 -21.10 2.19 0.61
C TRP A 26 -19.73 1.73 0.14
N ARG A 27 -19.08 0.79 0.84
CA ARG A 27 -17.71 0.34 0.50
C ARG A 27 -17.71 -0.97 -0.29
N VAL A 28 -16.67 -1.14 -1.11
CA VAL A 28 -16.16 -2.47 -1.50
C VAL A 28 -14.69 -2.67 -1.11
N GLU A 29 -14.24 -3.91 -1.08
CA GLU A 29 -12.82 -4.22 -0.91
C GLU A 29 -12.02 -3.67 -2.11
N GLY A 30 -10.85 -3.07 -1.83
CA GLY A 30 -9.96 -2.52 -2.85
C GLY A 30 -10.41 -1.19 -3.48
N GLU A 31 -11.37 -0.48 -2.87
CA GLU A 31 -11.70 0.88 -3.28
C GLU A 31 -10.52 1.84 -3.13
N SER A 32 -10.41 2.76 -4.08
CA SER A 32 -9.34 3.74 -4.09
C SER A 32 -9.61 4.93 -3.17
N ALA A 33 -8.56 5.67 -2.86
CA ALA A 33 -8.64 6.91 -2.09
C ALA A 33 -9.61 7.92 -2.73
N PHE A 34 -9.68 7.98 -4.07
CA PHE A 34 -10.68 8.79 -4.76
C PHE A 34 -12.11 8.38 -4.38
N ALA A 35 -12.44 7.10 -4.47
CA ALA A 35 -13.79 6.60 -4.20
C ALA A 35 -14.19 6.83 -2.74
N LEU A 36 -13.30 6.49 -1.80
CA LEU A 36 -13.53 6.65 -0.37
C LEU A 36 -13.80 8.12 -0.01
N LEU A 37 -12.93 9.03 -0.49
CA LEU A 37 -13.07 10.46 -0.20
C LEU A 37 -14.29 11.07 -0.89
N ALA A 38 -14.61 10.69 -2.13
CA ALA A 38 -15.79 11.17 -2.84
C ALA A 38 -17.09 10.74 -2.15
N LYS A 39 -17.15 9.48 -1.69
CA LYS A 39 -18.28 8.95 -0.90
C LYS A 39 -18.43 9.66 0.42
N PHE A 40 -17.32 9.82 1.16
CA PHE A 40 -17.33 10.51 2.44
C PHE A 40 -17.77 11.97 2.27
N GLN A 41 -17.26 12.66 1.24
CA GLN A 41 -17.68 14.02 0.92
C GLN A 41 -19.18 14.10 0.67
N ARG A 42 -19.70 13.20 -0.18
CA ARG A 42 -21.12 13.21 -0.53
C ARG A 42 -22.02 12.94 0.68
N LEU A 43 -21.68 11.92 1.45
CA LEU A 43 -22.44 11.49 2.62
C LEU A 43 -22.52 12.59 3.69
N ASN A 44 -21.47 13.40 3.80
CA ASN A 44 -21.35 14.47 4.80
C ASN A 44 -21.54 15.89 4.22
N ALA A 45 -21.98 16.01 2.97
CA ALA A 45 -22.15 17.27 2.25
C ALA A 45 -20.94 18.23 2.37
N LEU A 46 -19.72 17.67 2.31
CA LEU A 46 -18.49 18.43 2.55
C LEU A 46 -18.06 19.23 1.31
N SER A 47 -17.39 20.35 1.56
CA SER A 47 -16.58 21.00 0.55
C SER A 47 -15.22 20.27 0.39
N CYS A 48 -14.56 20.44 -0.75
CA CYS A 48 -13.20 19.93 -0.94
C CYS A 48 -12.21 20.50 0.10
N ALA A 49 -12.43 21.72 0.58
CA ALA A 49 -11.62 22.32 1.63
C ALA A 49 -11.81 21.56 2.96
N ALA A 50 -13.06 21.35 3.39
CA ALA A 50 -13.34 20.60 4.61
C ALA A 50 -12.84 19.14 4.54
N LEU A 51 -12.92 18.51 3.37
CA LEU A 51 -12.36 17.19 3.12
C LEU A 51 -10.82 17.19 3.27
N THR A 52 -10.15 18.20 2.72
CA THR A 52 -8.70 18.36 2.84
C THR A 52 -8.31 18.63 4.29
N ASP A 53 -9.05 19.49 5.00
CA ASP A 53 -8.81 19.78 6.43
C ASP A 53 -8.94 18.53 7.30
N SER A 54 -9.84 17.63 6.93
CA SER A 54 -10.13 16.39 7.67
C SER A 54 -9.09 15.30 7.43
N PHE A 55 -8.55 15.18 6.21
CA PHE A 55 -7.71 14.02 5.84
C PHE A 55 -6.29 14.36 5.40
N ALA A 56 -5.94 15.62 5.15
CA ALA A 56 -4.59 15.96 4.71
C ALA A 56 -3.59 15.86 5.87
N SER A 57 -2.42 15.29 5.60
CA SER A 57 -1.31 15.36 6.55
C SER A 57 -0.84 16.81 6.65
N ARG A 58 -1.00 17.42 7.83
CA ARG A 58 -0.61 18.83 8.04
C ARG A 58 0.91 18.99 8.06
N GLY A 59 1.65 17.98 8.49
CA GLY A 59 3.13 18.01 8.51
C GLY A 59 3.73 19.21 9.25
N GLY A 60 2.99 19.83 10.18
CA GLY A 60 3.37 21.06 10.88
C GLY A 60 2.92 22.38 10.21
N ARG A 61 2.23 22.33 9.06
CA ARG A 61 1.67 23.51 8.38
C ARG A 61 0.41 24.01 9.08
N ARG A 62 0.26 25.33 9.15
CA ARG A 62 -0.98 25.98 9.63
C ARG A 62 -2.14 25.73 8.67
N THR A 63 -1.88 25.89 7.39
CA THR A 63 -2.86 25.69 6.32
C THR A 63 -2.68 24.33 5.63
N PRO A 64 -3.78 23.65 5.29
CA PRO A 64 -3.71 22.40 4.56
C PRO A 64 -3.18 22.62 3.14
N PRO A 65 -2.41 21.66 2.61
CA PRO A 65 -1.95 21.69 1.23
C PRO A 65 -3.14 21.65 0.26
N ARG A 66 -3.10 22.47 -0.79
CA ARG A 66 -4.04 22.39 -1.91
C ARG A 66 -3.48 21.40 -2.93
N ASP A 67 -4.35 20.67 -3.63
CA ASP A 67 -3.99 19.77 -4.72
C ASP A 67 -3.14 18.54 -4.31
N LEU A 68 -3.78 17.60 -3.61
CA LEU A 68 -3.11 16.38 -3.14
C LEU A 68 -3.16 15.26 -4.18
N ASP A 69 -2.03 14.60 -4.39
CA ASP A 69 -1.93 13.42 -5.24
C ASP A 69 -2.59 12.22 -4.56
N LEU A 70 -3.67 11.68 -5.14
CA LEU A 70 -4.43 10.57 -4.57
C LEU A 70 -3.70 9.22 -4.69
N ARG A 71 -2.54 9.19 -5.35
CA ARG A 71 -1.64 8.03 -5.38
C ARG A 71 -0.73 7.98 -4.15
N ASP A 72 -0.47 9.10 -3.48
CA ASP A 72 0.56 9.21 -2.44
C ASP A 72 -0.03 9.27 -1.03
N ALA A 73 -0.09 8.12 -0.36
CA ALA A 73 -0.59 7.98 1.01
C ALA A 73 0.12 8.90 2.02
N ARG A 74 1.37 9.32 1.78
CA ARG A 74 2.12 10.21 2.68
C ARG A 74 1.53 11.60 2.79
N ARG A 75 0.65 11.97 1.85
CA ARG A 75 -0.05 13.27 1.84
C ARG A 75 -1.28 13.29 2.75
N PHE A 76 -1.65 12.15 3.32
CA PHE A 76 -2.87 11.98 4.10
C PHE A 76 -2.58 11.55 5.54
N ASP A 77 -3.49 11.90 6.44
CA ASP A 77 -3.53 11.45 7.82
C ASP A 77 -4.25 10.09 7.86
N LEU A 78 -3.48 9.01 7.73
CA LEU A 78 -4.06 7.67 7.66
C LEU A 78 -4.76 7.23 8.97
N PRO A 79 -4.25 7.55 10.18
CA PRO A 79 -4.99 7.30 11.42
C PRO A 79 -6.37 7.98 11.41
N ARG A 80 -6.44 9.25 10.97
CA ARG A 80 -7.71 9.97 10.84
C ARG A 80 -8.62 9.36 9.78
N MET A 81 -8.07 8.86 8.68
CA MET A 81 -8.83 8.08 7.69
C MET A 81 -9.41 6.80 8.28
N MET A 82 -8.65 6.05 9.10
CA MET A 82 -9.16 4.84 9.75
C MET A 82 -10.33 5.15 10.67
N GLU A 83 -10.21 6.21 11.47
CA GLU A 83 -11.23 6.64 12.42
C GLU A 83 -12.51 7.07 11.71
N LEU A 84 -12.41 8.04 10.79
CA LEU A 84 -13.60 8.63 10.14
C LEU A 84 -14.25 7.69 9.13
N LEU A 85 -13.47 6.85 8.43
CA LEU A 85 -13.98 5.87 7.48
C LEU A 85 -14.27 4.52 8.13
N ARG A 86 -13.99 4.34 9.42
CA ARG A 86 -14.15 3.07 10.16
C ARG A 86 -13.48 1.88 9.46
N LEU A 87 -12.31 2.13 8.87
CA LEU A 87 -11.55 1.14 8.10
C LEU A 87 -10.34 0.66 8.87
N SER A 88 -9.95 -0.59 8.61
CA SER A 88 -8.65 -1.08 9.07
C SER A 88 -7.53 -0.30 8.38
N LEU A 89 -6.37 -0.23 9.03
CA LEU A 89 -5.22 0.45 8.42
C LEU A 89 -4.77 -0.22 7.11
N ALA A 90 -4.93 -1.54 7.03
CA ALA A 90 -4.63 -2.31 5.82
C ALA A 90 -5.55 -1.88 4.66
N ASP A 91 -6.85 -1.68 4.93
CA ASP A 91 -7.82 -1.21 3.94
C ASP A 91 -7.53 0.22 3.49
N VAL A 92 -7.22 1.12 4.43
CA VAL A 92 -6.81 2.50 4.11
C VAL A 92 -5.54 2.49 3.26
N ALA A 93 -4.55 1.68 3.60
CA ALA A 93 -3.32 1.57 2.81
C ALA A 93 -3.58 1.01 1.40
N ALA A 94 -4.49 0.04 1.27
CA ALA A 94 -4.88 -0.56 -0.02
C ALA A 94 -5.66 0.42 -0.93
N ALA A 95 -6.16 1.53 -0.38
CA ALA A 95 -6.80 2.59 -1.15
C ALA A 95 -5.82 3.43 -1.99
N PHE A 96 -4.52 3.31 -1.72
CA PHE A 96 -3.45 4.01 -2.43
C PHE A 96 -2.63 3.05 -3.30
N VAL A 97 -2.03 3.57 -4.37
CA VAL A 97 -1.10 2.78 -5.18
C VAL A 97 0.22 2.61 -4.42
N MET A 98 0.65 1.35 -4.29
CA MET A 98 1.84 0.97 -3.54
C MET A 98 2.84 0.21 -4.43
N PRO A 99 4.16 0.41 -4.24
CA PRO A 99 4.77 1.40 -3.34
C PRO A 99 4.72 2.82 -3.91
N PHE A 100 4.36 3.81 -3.08
CA PHE A 100 4.15 5.19 -3.53
C PHE A 100 5.41 5.86 -4.14
N CYS A 101 6.61 5.37 -3.83
CA CYS A 101 7.86 5.86 -4.45
C CYS A 101 7.96 5.54 -5.94
N LEU A 102 7.17 4.57 -6.42
CA LEU A 102 7.12 4.17 -7.83
C LEU A 102 5.91 4.75 -8.56
N ASN A 103 5.10 5.60 -7.92
CA ASN A 103 3.84 6.08 -8.47
C ASN A 103 3.97 6.66 -9.88
N ASP A 104 5.01 7.44 -10.17
CA ASP A 104 5.22 8.03 -11.50
C ASP A 104 5.57 7.00 -12.59
N ARG A 105 5.78 5.73 -12.21
CA ARG A 105 6.14 4.63 -13.10
C ARG A 105 5.09 3.53 -13.18
N ILE A 106 4.39 3.29 -12.07
CA ILE A 106 3.40 2.20 -11.97
C ILE A 106 1.97 2.71 -11.94
N ALA A 107 1.74 4.02 -11.75
CA ALA A 107 0.40 4.57 -11.67
C ALA A 107 0.14 5.76 -12.58
N SER A 108 -1.03 5.71 -13.20
CA SER A 108 -1.54 6.81 -14.01
C SER A 108 -1.74 8.07 -13.17
N PRO A 109 -1.24 9.24 -13.61
CA PRO A 109 -1.51 10.51 -12.94
C PRO A 109 -2.93 11.02 -13.21
N THR A 110 -3.63 10.42 -14.18
CA THR A 110 -5.01 10.73 -14.54
C THR A 110 -5.93 9.59 -14.12
N LEU A 111 -7.15 9.93 -13.74
CA LEU A 111 -8.18 9.00 -13.33
C LEU A 111 -8.48 8.02 -14.47
N ARG A 112 -8.43 6.73 -14.17
CA ARG A 112 -8.83 5.64 -15.05
C ARG A 112 -10.01 4.92 -14.43
N TRP A 113 -11.04 4.58 -15.19
CA TRP A 113 -12.24 3.96 -14.62
C TRP A 113 -12.89 2.95 -15.56
N CYS A 114 -13.60 2.00 -14.97
CA CYS A 114 -14.52 1.15 -15.71
C CYS A 114 -15.92 1.75 -15.62
N VAL A 115 -16.55 2.01 -16.78
CA VAL A 115 -17.92 2.56 -16.86
C VAL A 115 -18.95 1.74 -16.06
N ARG A 116 -18.85 0.41 -16.06
CA ARG A 116 -19.78 -0.45 -15.28
C ARG A 116 -19.53 -0.42 -13.79
N CYS A 117 -18.27 -0.34 -13.34
CA CYS A 117 -17.96 -0.14 -11.92
C CYS A 117 -18.42 1.25 -11.47
N ALA A 118 -18.18 2.28 -12.28
CA ALA A 118 -18.60 3.63 -12.00
C ALA A 118 -20.12 3.69 -11.81
N GLN A 119 -20.93 3.08 -12.69
CA GLN A 119 -22.39 2.97 -12.54
C GLN A 119 -22.86 2.34 -11.21
N ALA A 120 -22.04 1.45 -10.62
CA ALA A 120 -22.29 0.84 -9.32
C ALA A 120 -21.76 1.68 -8.15
N GLY A 121 -21.27 2.90 -8.39
CA GLY A 121 -20.66 3.77 -7.39
C GLY A 121 -19.28 3.30 -6.93
N VAL A 122 -18.56 2.51 -7.72
CA VAL A 122 -17.29 1.88 -7.33
C VAL A 122 -16.14 2.37 -8.20
N HIS A 123 -15.03 2.71 -7.55
CA HIS A 123 -13.75 2.90 -8.21
C HIS A 123 -12.62 2.21 -7.42
N LEU A 124 -11.88 1.33 -8.09
CA LEU A 124 -10.87 0.47 -7.48
C LEU A 124 -9.46 1.05 -7.60
N THR A 125 -8.60 0.84 -6.59
CA THR A 125 -7.18 1.24 -6.65
C THR A 125 -6.47 0.63 -7.84
N ALA A 126 -6.85 -0.61 -8.20
CA ALA A 126 -6.29 -1.34 -9.35
C ALA A 126 -6.41 -0.59 -10.68
N PHE A 127 -7.43 0.24 -10.87
CA PHE A 127 -7.60 0.98 -12.14
C PHE A 127 -6.45 1.96 -12.38
N GLN A 128 -5.80 2.42 -11.32
CA GLN A 128 -4.69 3.36 -11.42
C GLN A 128 -3.37 2.68 -11.79
N ASP A 129 -3.24 1.36 -11.66
CA ASP A 129 -2.03 0.63 -12.03
C ASP A 129 -1.89 0.56 -13.55
N LEU A 130 -0.76 1.04 -14.10
CA LEU A 130 -0.50 1.10 -15.53
C LEU A 130 -0.41 -0.27 -16.20
N ASN A 131 -0.27 -1.36 -15.45
CA ASN A 131 -0.31 -2.72 -16.00
C ASN A 131 -1.73 -3.31 -16.02
N VAL A 132 -2.73 -2.57 -15.53
CA VAL A 132 -4.14 -2.95 -15.59
C VAL A 132 -4.79 -2.12 -16.70
N ASP A 133 -5.00 -2.69 -17.89
CA ASP A 133 -5.71 -2.00 -18.98
C ASP A 133 -7.19 -2.35 -19.06
N GLU A 134 -7.58 -3.44 -18.41
CA GLU A 134 -8.97 -3.90 -18.33
C GLU A 134 -9.47 -3.99 -16.90
N CYS A 135 -10.78 -3.84 -16.73
CA CYS A 135 -11.43 -3.95 -15.44
C CYS A 135 -11.32 -5.40 -14.90
N PRO A 136 -10.74 -5.64 -13.71
CA PRO A 136 -10.77 -6.94 -13.02
C PRO A 136 -12.15 -7.61 -12.91
N VAL A 137 -13.18 -6.79 -12.77
CA VAL A 137 -14.54 -7.24 -12.46
C VAL A 137 -15.34 -7.52 -13.73
N HIS A 138 -15.14 -6.70 -14.77
CA HIS A 138 -15.98 -6.69 -15.96
C HIS A 138 -15.25 -7.05 -17.25
N HIS A 139 -13.92 -7.12 -17.25
CA HIS A 139 -13.09 -7.35 -18.44
C HIS A 139 -13.39 -6.36 -19.57
N LEU A 140 -13.58 -5.09 -19.19
CA LEU A 140 -13.78 -3.98 -20.12
C LEU A 140 -12.56 -3.07 -20.08
N PRO A 141 -12.12 -2.50 -21.21
CA PRO A 141 -11.07 -1.48 -21.22
C PRO A 141 -11.36 -0.35 -20.22
N LEU A 142 -10.31 0.13 -19.58
CA LEU A 142 -10.41 1.28 -18.68
C LEU A 142 -10.39 2.59 -19.48
N GLU A 143 -11.42 3.40 -19.24
CA GLU A 143 -11.50 4.77 -19.76
C GLU A 143 -10.49 5.67 -19.03
N GLN A 144 -9.91 6.61 -19.76
CA GLN A 144 -8.91 7.56 -19.21
C GLN A 144 -9.23 9.02 -19.55
N ARG A 145 -10.25 9.24 -20.38
CA ARG A 145 -10.65 10.53 -20.94
C ARG A 145 -12.17 10.64 -20.94
N CYS A 146 -12.67 11.85 -20.82
CA CYS A 146 -14.11 12.10 -20.89
C CYS A 146 -14.62 11.81 -22.31
N GLU A 147 -15.63 10.96 -22.46
CA GLU A 147 -16.25 10.64 -23.75
C GLU A 147 -16.83 11.86 -24.47
N ARG A 148 -17.23 12.91 -23.73
CA ARG A 148 -17.83 14.12 -24.32
C ARG A 148 -16.80 15.14 -24.80
N CYS A 149 -15.76 15.40 -24.01
CA CYS A 149 -14.82 16.49 -24.28
C CYS A 149 -13.37 16.04 -24.49
N GLY A 150 -13.07 14.74 -24.39
CA GLY A 150 -11.73 14.19 -24.58
C GLY A 150 -10.71 14.51 -23.49
N GLU A 151 -11.05 15.39 -22.55
CA GLU A 151 -10.16 15.81 -21.47
C GLU A 151 -9.88 14.68 -20.48
N ALA A 152 -8.62 14.59 -20.05
CA ALA A 152 -8.20 13.69 -19.00
C ALA A 152 -8.51 14.29 -17.62
N ILE A 153 -8.99 13.48 -16.69
CA ILE A 153 -9.34 13.94 -15.34
C ILE A 153 -8.12 13.70 -14.43
N PRO A 154 -7.53 14.72 -13.78
CA PRO A 154 -6.40 14.49 -12.89
C PRO A 154 -6.79 13.61 -11.69
N TYR A 155 -5.93 12.66 -11.29
CA TYR A 155 -6.19 11.80 -10.13
C TYR A 155 -5.73 12.47 -8.82
N ARG A 156 -6.39 13.58 -8.47
CA ARG A 156 -5.97 14.48 -7.37
C ARG A 156 -7.16 14.98 -6.56
N LEU A 157 -6.93 15.25 -5.27
CA LEU A 157 -7.88 15.96 -4.42
C LEU A 157 -7.76 17.46 -4.69
N ARG A 158 -8.63 17.95 -5.57
CA ARG A 158 -8.71 19.36 -5.97
C ARG A 158 -10.16 19.87 -5.96
N PRO A 159 -10.37 21.19 -5.74
CA PRO A 159 -11.71 21.77 -5.71
C PRO A 159 -12.52 21.59 -6.99
N ASP A 160 -11.90 21.60 -8.18
CA ASP A 160 -12.59 21.42 -9.46
C ASP A 160 -13.09 19.99 -9.64
N ILE A 161 -12.32 18.99 -9.19
CA ILE A 161 -12.67 17.57 -9.27
C ILE A 161 -13.70 17.20 -8.19
N PHE A 162 -13.50 17.68 -6.96
CA PHE A 162 -14.36 17.39 -5.81
C PHE A 162 -15.49 18.41 -5.64
N ARG A 163 -15.73 19.31 -6.61
CA ARG A 163 -16.96 20.12 -6.64
C ARG A 163 -18.18 19.23 -6.88
N THR A 164 -18.04 18.35 -7.86
CA THR A 164 -19.01 17.32 -8.23
C THR A 164 -18.21 16.06 -8.52
N PRO A 165 -17.82 15.29 -7.48
CA PRO A 165 -17.14 14.03 -7.68
C PRO A 165 -17.93 13.18 -8.66
N PHE A 166 -17.22 12.41 -9.48
CA PHE A 166 -17.78 11.56 -10.53
C PHE A 166 -18.31 12.27 -11.80
N ASN A 167 -18.06 13.57 -11.93
CA ASN A 167 -18.27 14.31 -13.17
C ASN A 167 -16.93 14.74 -13.78
N CYS A 168 -16.94 14.98 -15.09
CA CYS A 168 -15.81 15.61 -15.76
C CYS A 168 -15.69 17.07 -15.28
N PRO A 169 -14.55 17.52 -14.74
CA PRO A 169 -14.39 18.90 -14.26
C PRO A 169 -14.48 19.94 -15.39
N SER A 170 -14.22 19.54 -16.65
CA SER A 170 -14.21 20.45 -17.80
C SER A 170 -15.61 20.67 -18.41
N CYS A 171 -16.41 19.61 -18.57
CA CYS A 171 -17.72 19.69 -19.25
C CYS A 171 -18.91 19.29 -18.38
N ALA A 172 -18.68 19.01 -17.09
CA ALA A 172 -19.66 18.55 -16.11
C ALA A 172 -20.40 17.25 -16.47
N ARG A 173 -20.03 16.56 -17.56
CA ARG A 173 -20.64 15.28 -17.95
C ARG A 173 -20.39 14.26 -16.83
N PRO A 174 -21.43 13.65 -16.25
CA PRO A 174 -21.24 12.51 -15.36
C PRO A 174 -20.59 11.36 -16.12
N TRP A 175 -19.51 10.82 -15.57
CA TRP A 175 -18.96 9.51 -15.98
C TRP A 175 -19.42 8.39 -15.03
N TRP A 176 -20.24 8.76 -14.06
CA TRP A 176 -21.09 7.92 -13.23
C TRP A 176 -22.50 8.45 -13.27
N VAL A 177 -23.46 7.56 -13.54
CA VAL A 177 -24.87 7.82 -13.30
C VAL A 177 -25.36 6.74 -12.35
N PRO A 178 -25.76 7.08 -11.11
CA PRO A 178 -26.22 6.07 -10.17
C PRO A 178 -27.51 5.43 -10.66
N THR A 179 -27.55 4.11 -10.59
CA THR A 179 -28.74 3.32 -10.91
C THR A 179 -29.78 3.37 -9.80
N GLN A 180 -29.39 3.74 -8.57
CA GLN A 180 -30.23 3.71 -7.36
C GLN A 180 -30.77 5.08 -6.94
N GLY A 181 -30.66 6.09 -7.82
CA GLY A 181 -31.06 7.47 -7.54
C GLY A 181 -29.85 8.40 -7.35
N PRO A 182 -30.03 9.72 -7.49
CA PRO A 182 -28.93 10.68 -7.63
C PRO A 182 -27.95 10.64 -6.44
N ASP A 183 -28.43 10.34 -5.22
CA ASP A 183 -27.66 10.40 -3.97
C ASP A 183 -27.27 9.05 -3.38
N ASP A 184 -27.71 7.94 -3.98
CA ASP A 184 -27.48 6.61 -3.43
C ASP A 184 -26.25 5.94 -4.04
N LEU A 185 -25.16 5.94 -3.28
CA LEU A 185 -23.90 5.28 -3.61
C LEU A 185 -23.76 3.89 -2.97
N ARG A 186 -24.86 3.31 -2.45
CA ARG A 186 -24.84 1.95 -1.91
C ARG A 186 -24.42 0.94 -2.96
N VAL A 187 -23.49 0.09 -2.58
CA VAL A 187 -23.03 -0.99 -3.45
C VAL A 187 -23.81 -2.25 -3.13
N ALA A 188 -24.54 -2.77 -4.12
CA ALA A 188 -25.36 -3.96 -3.92
C ALA A 188 -24.49 -5.16 -3.46
N ARG A 189 -24.96 -5.92 -2.46
CA ARG A 189 -24.23 -7.09 -1.92
C ARG A 189 -23.74 -8.09 -2.97
N PRO A 190 -24.50 -8.43 -4.05
CA PRO A 190 -23.99 -9.29 -5.11
C PRO A 190 -22.75 -8.72 -5.80
N PHE A 191 -22.70 -7.40 -5.98
CA PHE A 191 -21.55 -6.72 -6.57
C PHE A 191 -20.35 -6.74 -5.61
N GLN A 192 -20.57 -6.46 -4.32
CA GLN A 192 -19.51 -6.53 -3.29
C GLN A 192 -18.81 -7.90 -3.30
N ARG A 193 -19.58 -9.00 -3.36
CA ARG A 193 -19.03 -10.37 -3.44
C ARG A 193 -18.22 -10.62 -4.71
N ARG A 194 -18.67 -10.09 -5.86
CA ARG A 194 -17.96 -10.21 -7.14
C ARG A 194 -16.61 -9.48 -7.11
N VAL A 195 -16.55 -8.33 -6.45
CA VAL A 195 -15.33 -7.53 -6.31
C VAL A 195 -14.31 -8.24 -5.42
N ALA A 196 -14.73 -8.69 -4.23
CA ALA A 196 -13.84 -9.32 -3.24
C ALA A 196 -13.02 -10.48 -3.82
N GLY A 197 -13.64 -11.34 -4.64
CA GLY A 197 -12.96 -12.47 -5.27
C GLY A 197 -12.04 -12.10 -6.44
N ARG A 198 -12.15 -10.91 -7.04
CA ARG A 198 -11.43 -10.57 -8.29
C ARG A 198 -10.34 -9.52 -8.12
N VAL A 199 -10.48 -8.60 -7.16
CA VAL A 199 -9.50 -7.52 -6.97
C VAL A 199 -8.18 -8.02 -6.37
N SER A 200 -8.25 -8.97 -5.43
CA SER A 200 -7.05 -9.61 -4.89
C SER A 200 -6.27 -10.35 -5.99
N ASP A 201 -6.96 -11.01 -6.92
CA ASP A 201 -6.34 -11.79 -7.99
C ASP A 201 -5.83 -10.93 -9.16
N THR A 202 -6.49 -9.82 -9.49
CA THR A 202 -6.04 -8.98 -10.62
C THR A 202 -4.90 -8.06 -10.25
N LEU A 203 -4.85 -7.53 -9.02
CA LEU A 203 -3.62 -6.87 -8.56
C LEU A 203 -2.44 -7.84 -8.50
N ALA A 204 -2.71 -9.14 -8.35
CA ALA A 204 -1.70 -10.17 -8.53
C ALA A 204 -1.30 -10.35 -10.01
N ARG A 205 -2.27 -10.60 -10.89
CA ARG A 205 -2.06 -10.90 -12.33
C ARG A 205 -1.59 -9.73 -13.20
N ALA A 206 -2.10 -8.52 -12.99
CA ALA A 206 -1.68 -7.35 -13.78
C ALA A 206 -0.20 -7.02 -13.58
N ARG A 207 0.34 -7.31 -12.38
CA ARG A 207 1.78 -7.19 -12.10
C ARG A 207 2.63 -8.28 -12.77
N GLU A 208 2.01 -9.31 -13.34
CA GLU A 208 2.67 -10.42 -14.03
C GLU A 208 2.74 -10.20 -15.56
N SER A 209 1.85 -9.37 -16.14
CA SER A 209 1.66 -9.23 -17.61
C SER A 209 2.73 -8.41 -18.36
N ALA A 210 3.86 -8.07 -17.72
CA ALA A 210 5.00 -7.42 -18.39
C ALA A 210 5.94 -8.42 -19.12
N ALA A 211 5.45 -9.60 -19.51
CA ALA A 211 6.24 -10.62 -20.18
C ALA A 211 6.19 -10.45 -21.72
N PRO A 212 7.33 -10.55 -22.43
CA PRO A 212 7.37 -10.50 -23.89
C PRO A 212 6.86 -11.81 -24.53
N ASP A 213 6.43 -11.71 -25.80
CA ASP A 213 5.72 -12.68 -26.68
C ASP A 213 5.90 -14.20 -26.48
N GLU A 214 4.75 -14.89 -26.62
CA GLU A 214 4.37 -16.26 -27.04
C GLU A 214 5.18 -17.54 -26.71
N ALA A 215 6.31 -17.50 -25.99
CA ALA A 215 7.01 -18.76 -25.60
C ALA A 215 7.32 -18.89 -24.10
N TRP A 216 6.66 -18.09 -23.27
CA TRP A 216 7.06 -17.90 -21.88
C TRP A 216 5.91 -18.14 -20.91
N ILE A 217 6.16 -18.95 -19.87
CA ILE A 217 5.24 -19.09 -18.75
C ILE A 217 5.61 -18.02 -17.71
N ALA A 218 4.72 -17.05 -17.52
CA ALA A 218 4.81 -16.08 -16.43
C ALA A 218 4.22 -16.68 -15.15
N PHE A 219 4.95 -16.60 -14.04
CA PHE A 219 4.47 -17.05 -12.73
C PHE A 219 4.10 -15.87 -11.86
N GLY A 220 2.92 -15.93 -11.25
CA GLY A 220 2.72 -15.28 -9.96
C GLY A 220 1.57 -15.86 -9.17
N ALA A 221 1.33 -15.23 -8.01
CA ALA A 221 0.49 -15.80 -6.97
C ALA A 221 -0.97 -15.86 -7.45
N SER A 222 -1.54 -17.08 -7.48
CA SER A 222 -2.93 -17.46 -7.86
C SER A 222 -3.14 -18.16 -9.20
N ALA A 223 -2.10 -18.54 -9.96
CA ALA A 223 -2.31 -19.40 -11.12
C ALA A 223 -2.68 -20.85 -10.70
N THR A 224 -3.97 -21.13 -10.57
CA THR A 224 -4.48 -22.51 -10.63
C THR A 224 -4.29 -22.97 -12.07
N ALA A 225 -3.39 -23.92 -12.29
CA ALA A 225 -3.25 -24.61 -13.57
C ALA A 225 -4.53 -25.44 -13.80
N GLU A 226 -5.55 -24.83 -14.38
CA GLU A 226 -6.69 -25.56 -14.93
C GLU A 226 -6.28 -26.16 -16.27
N GLY A 227 -5.80 -27.39 -16.20
CA GLY A 227 -5.56 -28.27 -17.34
C GLY A 227 -5.61 -29.69 -16.83
N GLU A 228 -6.70 -30.40 -17.13
CA GLU A 228 -6.82 -31.84 -16.87
C GLU A 228 -5.76 -32.59 -17.69
N ASP A 229 -4.74 -33.16 -17.03
CA ASP A 229 -3.80 -34.09 -17.65
C ASP A 229 -3.47 -35.27 -16.69
N PRO A 230 -3.34 -36.53 -17.18
CA PRO A 230 -3.55 -37.77 -16.42
C PRO A 230 -2.41 -38.22 -15.50
N TRP A 231 -1.36 -37.42 -15.28
CA TRP A 231 -0.21 -37.83 -14.46
C TRP A 231 -0.40 -37.54 -12.97
N ASN A 232 -1.55 -37.96 -12.45
CA ASN A 232 -1.91 -37.89 -11.05
C ASN A 232 -1.16 -38.97 -10.25
N VAL A 233 0.16 -38.80 -10.13
CA VAL A 233 0.98 -39.46 -9.11
C VAL A 233 1.98 -38.44 -8.58
N VAL A 234 1.47 -37.43 -7.86
CA VAL A 234 2.33 -36.69 -6.94
C VAL A 234 2.54 -37.58 -5.73
N SER A 235 3.56 -38.44 -5.82
CA SER A 235 4.09 -39.14 -4.66
C SER A 235 4.50 -38.08 -3.64
N ALA A 236 3.85 -38.08 -2.48
CA ALA A 236 4.14 -37.18 -1.38
C ALA A 236 5.60 -37.41 -0.92
N CYS A 237 6.51 -36.55 -1.37
CA CYS A 237 7.91 -36.61 -0.95
C CYS A 237 8.06 -35.97 0.44
N ASP A 238 8.45 -36.79 1.42
CA ASP A 238 8.64 -36.66 2.88
C ASP A 238 9.36 -35.43 3.49
N GLY A 239 9.48 -34.29 2.80
CA GLY A 239 10.03 -33.09 3.43
C GLY A 239 8.94 -32.30 4.16
N SER A 240 9.04 -32.15 5.49
CA SER A 240 8.08 -31.36 6.26
C SER A 240 8.00 -29.90 5.75
N PRO A 241 6.82 -29.26 5.80
CA PRO A 241 6.63 -27.84 5.49
C PRO A 241 7.62 -26.90 6.21
N GLY A 242 8.24 -27.33 7.31
CA GLY A 242 9.21 -26.54 8.07
C GLY A 242 10.55 -26.27 7.37
N ASP A 243 10.92 -27.02 6.33
CA ASP A 243 12.21 -26.88 5.65
C ASP A 243 12.33 -25.56 4.84
N ILE A 244 11.29 -25.20 4.07
CA ILE A 244 11.31 -23.96 3.27
C ILE A 244 11.36 -22.72 4.17
N ASP A 245 10.63 -22.75 5.27
CA ASP A 245 10.60 -21.73 6.30
C ASP A 245 11.97 -21.51 6.95
N ALA A 246 12.67 -22.59 7.30
CA ALA A 246 14.00 -22.53 7.87
C ALA A 246 15.02 -21.92 6.88
N ARG A 247 14.97 -22.35 5.61
CA ARG A 247 15.82 -21.82 4.54
C ARG A 247 15.52 -20.36 4.25
N ALA A 248 14.25 -19.97 4.20
CA ALA A 248 13.82 -18.60 4.00
C ALA A 248 14.33 -17.69 5.13
N ARG A 249 14.24 -18.15 6.39
CA ARG A 249 14.84 -17.44 7.54
C ARG A 249 16.35 -17.31 7.42
N ALA A 250 17.05 -18.33 6.91
CA ALA A 250 18.49 -18.26 6.68
C ALA A 250 18.84 -17.25 5.57
N CYS A 251 18.12 -17.26 4.45
CA CYS A 251 18.25 -16.26 3.37
C CYS A 251 18.03 -14.84 3.89
N TYR A 252 16.95 -14.60 4.63
CA TYR A 252 16.66 -13.31 5.25
C TYR A 252 17.82 -12.84 6.17
N LYS A 253 18.32 -13.72 7.05
CA LYS A 253 19.47 -13.39 7.93
C LYS A 253 20.73 -13.06 7.12
N CYS A 254 20.99 -13.76 6.01
CA CYS A 254 22.10 -13.45 5.11
C CYS A 254 21.94 -12.09 4.44
N VAL A 255 20.75 -11.75 3.95
CA VAL A 255 20.45 -10.43 3.39
C VAL A 255 20.62 -9.35 4.45
N ARG A 256 20.06 -9.51 5.65
CA ARG A 256 20.23 -8.57 6.76
C ARG A 256 21.70 -8.30 7.07
N ARG A 257 22.53 -9.35 7.18
CA ARG A 257 23.98 -9.21 7.41
C ARG A 257 24.68 -8.49 6.26
N ARG A 258 24.28 -8.76 5.01
CA ARG A 258 24.82 -8.06 3.83
C ARG A 258 24.45 -6.58 3.86
N LEU A 259 23.18 -6.24 4.09
CA LEU A 259 22.72 -4.85 4.20
C LEU A 259 23.46 -4.10 5.31
N MET A 260 23.64 -4.76 6.47
CA MET A 260 24.42 -4.18 7.57
C MET A 260 25.87 -3.86 7.16
N ARG A 261 26.54 -4.79 6.49
CA ARG A 261 27.93 -4.59 6.05
C ARG A 261 28.07 -3.55 4.94
N VAL A 262 27.18 -3.56 3.96
CA VAL A 262 27.31 -2.72 2.76
C VAL A 262 26.81 -1.29 3.01
N TYR A 263 25.70 -1.13 3.72
CA TYR A 263 25.06 0.18 3.91
C TYR A 263 25.21 0.70 5.33
N ALA A 264 25.10 -0.17 6.33
CA ALA A 264 24.99 0.27 7.73
C ALA A 264 26.30 0.30 8.52
N GLN A 265 27.44 -0.12 7.95
CA GLN A 265 28.69 -0.24 8.70
C GLN A 265 29.10 1.08 9.38
N GLY A 266 28.96 2.22 8.70
CA GLY A 266 29.20 3.55 9.27
C GLY A 266 28.03 4.14 10.07
N HIS A 267 26.89 3.45 10.12
CA HIS A 267 25.61 3.95 10.64
C HIS A 267 25.04 3.10 11.79
N HIS A 268 25.82 2.17 12.33
CA HIS A 268 25.39 1.30 13.44
C HIS A 268 24.90 2.10 14.65
N THR A 269 25.62 3.16 15.02
CA THR A 269 25.22 4.07 16.11
C THR A 269 23.88 4.71 15.79
N CYS A 270 23.70 5.26 14.58
CA CYS A 270 22.44 5.88 14.16
C CYS A 270 21.25 4.91 14.19
N ILE A 271 21.45 3.65 13.78
CA ILE A 271 20.41 2.61 13.87
C ILE A 271 20.04 2.35 15.32
N THR A 272 21.04 2.18 16.17
CA THR A 272 20.83 1.84 17.58
C THR A 272 20.16 2.99 18.34
N THR A 273 20.63 4.23 18.14
CA THR A 273 20.04 5.42 18.76
C THR A 273 18.62 5.67 18.28
N ALA A 274 18.35 5.53 16.97
CA ALA A 274 16.99 5.64 16.45
C ALA A 274 16.05 4.56 17.00
N ALA A 275 16.48 3.30 17.05
CA ALA A 275 15.66 2.23 17.61
C ALA A 275 15.34 2.45 19.10
N ARG A 276 16.33 2.90 19.89
CA ARG A 276 16.12 3.24 21.31
C ARG A 276 15.24 4.46 21.53
N HIS A 277 15.24 5.40 20.59
CA HIS A 277 14.40 6.60 20.66
C HIS A 277 12.96 6.29 20.27
N LEU A 278 12.76 5.52 19.20
CA LEU A 278 11.44 5.19 18.63
C LEU A 278 10.82 3.97 19.33
N VAL A 279 10.37 4.18 20.57
CA VAL A 279 9.82 3.15 21.48
C VAL A 279 8.28 3.10 21.53
N TRP A 280 7.61 3.69 20.55
CA TRP A 280 6.16 3.63 20.40
C TRP A 280 5.77 3.01 19.05
N PRO A 281 4.53 2.51 18.90
CA PRO A 281 4.04 2.00 17.62
C PRO A 281 4.05 3.11 16.56
N LEU A 282 4.69 2.84 15.43
CA LEU A 282 4.78 3.79 14.31
C LEU A 282 3.85 3.45 13.16
N ALA A 283 3.03 2.41 13.24
CA ALA A 283 2.10 2.06 12.17
C ALA A 283 1.21 3.27 11.80
N ALA A 284 1.19 3.63 10.52
CA ALA A 284 0.55 4.83 9.95
C ALA A 284 1.09 6.19 10.41
N CYS A 285 2.16 6.23 11.19
CA CYS A 285 2.79 7.47 11.60
C CYS A 285 3.88 7.89 10.62
N ALA A 286 4.10 9.20 10.51
CA ALA A 286 5.26 9.75 9.81
C ALA A 286 6.27 10.27 10.84
N THR A 287 7.57 10.05 10.58
CA THR A 287 8.66 10.60 11.41
C THR A 287 9.32 11.78 10.72
N THR A 288 9.97 12.67 11.47
CA THR A 288 10.91 13.62 10.87
C THR A 288 12.05 12.86 10.19
N PRO A 289 12.57 13.33 9.05
CA PRO A 289 13.68 12.66 8.37
C PRO A 289 14.96 12.71 9.23
N PHE A 290 15.51 11.55 9.58
CA PHE A 290 16.85 11.42 10.19
C PHE A 290 17.77 10.63 9.25
N CYS A 291 18.95 10.21 9.73
CA CYS A 291 19.89 9.33 8.99
C CYS A 291 19.14 8.34 8.06
N PRO A 292 19.24 8.52 6.72
CA PRO A 292 18.43 7.72 5.78
C PRO A 292 18.70 6.23 5.85
N VAL A 293 19.95 5.84 6.11
CA VAL A 293 20.33 4.44 6.28
C VAL A 293 19.67 3.83 7.51
N ALA A 294 19.72 4.54 8.65
CA ALA A 294 19.07 4.07 9.87
C ALA A 294 17.55 3.98 9.71
N HIS A 295 16.96 4.99 9.09
CA HIS A 295 15.53 5.05 8.81
C HIS A 295 15.06 3.88 7.96
N ALA A 296 15.70 3.68 6.80
CA ALA A 296 15.38 2.61 5.87
C ALA A 296 15.60 1.23 6.47
N PHE A 297 16.70 1.02 7.20
CA PHE A 297 17.02 -0.26 7.81
C PHE A 297 16.00 -0.65 8.88
N LEU A 298 15.58 0.31 9.72
CA LEU A 298 14.55 0.06 10.74
C LEU A 298 13.19 -0.23 10.12
N ARG A 299 12.74 0.55 9.13
CA ARG A 299 11.50 0.26 8.38
C ARG A 299 11.52 -1.10 7.72
N TRP A 300 12.63 -1.44 7.08
CA TRP A 300 12.84 -2.73 6.46
C TRP A 300 12.72 -3.88 7.47
N ARG A 301 13.39 -3.77 8.63
CA ARG A 301 13.25 -4.78 9.69
C ARG A 301 11.84 -4.85 10.26
N CYS A 302 11.21 -3.71 10.56
CA CYS A 302 9.82 -3.67 11.02
C CYS A 302 8.88 -4.41 10.08
N LYS A 303 9.00 -4.18 8.76
CA LYS A 303 8.21 -4.88 7.72
C LYS A 303 8.44 -6.40 7.74
N TRP A 304 9.70 -6.85 7.65
CA TRP A 304 9.99 -8.28 7.50
C TRP A 304 9.87 -9.07 8.80
N GLU A 305 10.15 -8.44 9.94
CA GLU A 305 10.05 -9.07 11.26
C GLU A 305 8.63 -8.97 11.84
N GLY A 306 7.77 -8.09 11.30
CA GLY A 306 6.37 -7.92 11.71
C GLY A 306 6.20 -7.10 12.98
N VAL A 307 7.03 -6.06 13.14
CA VAL A 307 7.10 -5.25 14.37
C VAL A 307 6.74 -3.81 14.03
N SER A 308 5.81 -3.21 14.78
CA SER A 308 5.38 -1.82 14.57
C SER A 308 6.20 -0.80 15.36
N THR A 309 6.94 -1.23 16.39
CA THR A 309 7.76 -0.39 17.27
C THR A 309 9.25 -0.68 17.06
N PRO A 310 10.05 0.24 16.48
CA PRO A 310 11.47 0.00 16.21
C PRO A 310 12.30 -0.43 17.43
N GLY A 311 11.98 0.06 18.64
CA GLY A 311 12.66 -0.35 19.88
C GLY A 311 12.62 -1.85 20.16
N CYS A 312 11.54 -2.54 19.76
CA CYS A 312 11.41 -3.98 19.94
C CYS A 312 12.41 -4.78 19.08
N LEU A 313 12.96 -4.19 18.01
CA LEU A 313 13.95 -4.83 17.14
C LEU A 313 15.32 -5.06 17.82
N LEU A 314 15.55 -4.42 18.97
CA LEU A 314 16.74 -4.61 19.80
C LEU A 314 16.61 -5.77 20.79
N GLN A 315 15.39 -6.28 20.98
CA GLN A 315 15.09 -7.36 21.90
C GLN A 315 15.05 -8.70 21.15
N ARG A 316 14.99 -9.79 21.92
CA ARG A 316 14.74 -11.11 21.34
C ARG A 316 13.34 -11.09 20.70
N PRO A 317 13.17 -11.52 19.44
CA PRO A 317 11.85 -11.51 18.80
C PRO A 317 10.85 -12.33 19.60
N ALA A 318 9.70 -11.74 19.94
CA ALA A 318 8.62 -12.42 20.64
C ALA A 318 7.93 -13.47 19.74
N HIS A 319 7.95 -13.24 18.43
CA HIS A 319 7.42 -14.13 17.40
C HIS A 319 8.44 -14.34 16.28
N GLY A 320 8.16 -15.30 15.39
CA GLY A 320 8.89 -15.44 14.14
C GLY A 320 8.80 -14.19 13.26
N ALA A 321 9.60 -14.12 12.20
CA ALA A 321 9.54 -13.01 11.24
C ALA A 321 8.22 -13.05 10.46
N LEU A 322 7.18 -12.38 10.98
CA LEU A 322 5.82 -12.53 10.47
C LEU A 322 5.70 -12.01 9.03
N GLY A 323 6.48 -10.99 8.66
CA GLY A 323 6.54 -10.51 7.28
C GLY A 323 7.14 -11.52 6.31
N LEU A 324 8.05 -12.36 6.77
CA LEU A 324 8.54 -13.48 5.98
C LEU A 324 7.44 -14.52 5.73
N ALA A 325 6.68 -14.87 6.77
CA ALA A 325 5.57 -15.82 6.64
C ALA A 325 4.49 -15.31 5.69
N ILE A 326 4.15 -14.02 5.77
CA ILE A 326 3.17 -13.39 4.88
C ILE A 326 3.67 -13.38 3.44
N TRP A 327 4.93 -12.99 3.21
CA TRP A 327 5.50 -13.04 1.86
C TRP A 327 5.45 -14.46 1.28
N LEU A 328 5.83 -15.47 2.07
CA LEU A 328 5.76 -16.88 1.66
C LEU A 328 4.33 -17.37 1.39
N SER A 329 3.34 -16.79 2.05
CA SER A 329 1.93 -17.22 1.90
C SER A 329 1.21 -16.51 0.76
N ILE A 330 1.58 -15.25 0.45
CA ILE A 330 0.81 -14.37 -0.44
C ILE A 330 1.59 -14.00 -1.71
N ASP A 331 2.91 -13.84 -1.61
CA ASP A 331 3.74 -13.25 -2.67
C ASP A 331 4.76 -14.23 -3.26
N ALA A 332 5.02 -15.35 -2.60
CA ALA A 332 5.87 -16.40 -3.14
C ALA A 332 5.27 -16.96 -4.44
N PRO A 333 6.11 -17.21 -5.45
CA PRO A 333 5.64 -17.79 -6.71
C PRO A 333 5.13 -19.21 -6.46
N VAL A 334 4.05 -19.55 -7.13
CA VAL A 334 3.59 -20.95 -7.22
C VAL A 334 4.26 -21.54 -8.46
N ALA A 335 5.21 -22.45 -8.23
CA ALA A 335 5.88 -23.16 -9.32
C ALA A 335 4.94 -24.19 -9.96
N PRO A 336 5.14 -24.56 -11.24
CA PRO A 336 4.39 -25.63 -11.89
C PRO A 336 4.45 -26.94 -11.12
N ALA A 337 3.38 -27.72 -11.18
CA ALA A 337 3.36 -29.08 -10.63
C ALA A 337 4.43 -30.00 -11.24
N SER A 338 4.86 -29.73 -12.49
CA SER A 338 5.91 -30.48 -13.17
C SER A 338 7.33 -30.22 -12.62
N TRP A 339 7.52 -29.17 -11.81
CA TRP A 339 8.83 -28.82 -11.30
C TRP A 339 9.23 -29.67 -10.09
N SER A 340 10.52 -30.03 -10.02
CA SER A 340 11.06 -30.64 -8.81
C SER A 340 10.94 -29.69 -7.62
N ARG A 341 10.70 -30.24 -6.42
CA ARG A 341 10.69 -29.46 -5.17
C ARG A 341 11.94 -28.60 -4.99
N ALA A 342 13.11 -29.12 -5.36
CA ALA A 342 14.37 -28.39 -5.26
C ALA A 342 14.39 -27.13 -6.15
N ALA A 343 13.88 -27.23 -7.39
CA ALA A 343 13.77 -26.10 -8.31
C ALA A 343 12.77 -25.06 -7.80
N SER A 344 11.60 -25.50 -7.32
CA SER A 344 10.59 -24.62 -6.74
C SER A 344 11.12 -23.87 -5.51
N GLN A 345 11.75 -24.58 -4.57
CA GLN A 345 12.37 -23.97 -3.40
C GLN A 345 13.49 -23.00 -3.79
N TRP A 346 14.34 -23.36 -4.77
CA TRP A 346 15.40 -22.48 -5.26
C TRP A 346 14.80 -21.18 -5.79
N LEU A 347 13.77 -21.24 -6.63
CA LEU A 347 13.12 -20.06 -7.20
C LEU A 347 12.51 -19.18 -6.10
N THR A 348 11.72 -19.77 -5.19
CA THR A 348 11.10 -19.04 -4.07
C THR A 348 12.15 -18.30 -3.23
N LEU A 349 13.25 -18.97 -2.87
CA LEU A 349 14.31 -18.36 -2.06
C LEU A 349 15.07 -17.26 -2.80
N HIS A 350 15.28 -17.42 -4.12
CA HIS A 350 15.91 -16.36 -4.93
C HIS A 350 15.03 -15.13 -5.04
N LEU A 351 13.73 -15.30 -5.28
CA LEU A 351 12.78 -14.19 -5.32
C LEU A 351 12.62 -13.53 -3.95
N LEU A 352 12.66 -14.30 -2.86
CA LEU A 352 12.67 -13.76 -1.51
C LEU A 352 13.86 -12.82 -1.30
N VAL A 353 15.06 -13.24 -1.71
CA VAL A 353 16.27 -12.41 -1.60
C VAL A 353 16.10 -11.12 -2.40
N GLN A 354 15.55 -11.19 -3.61
CA GLN A 354 15.28 -10.00 -4.42
C GLN A 354 14.24 -9.08 -3.76
N ALA A 355 13.12 -9.62 -3.28
CA ALA A 355 12.09 -8.85 -2.58
C ALA A 355 12.65 -8.16 -1.31
N CYS A 356 13.51 -8.85 -0.56
CA CYS A 356 14.22 -8.27 0.58
C CYS A 356 15.11 -7.09 0.15
N MET A 357 15.88 -7.25 -0.93
CA MET A 357 16.79 -6.21 -1.42
C MET A 357 16.03 -5.01 -2.01
N ASP A 358 14.97 -5.25 -2.77
CA ASP A 358 14.17 -4.22 -3.42
C ASP A 358 13.41 -3.39 -2.39
N SER A 359 12.76 -4.03 -1.41
CA SER A 359 12.09 -3.31 -0.33
C SER A 359 13.05 -2.43 0.48
N PHE A 360 14.28 -2.88 0.74
CA PHE A 360 15.29 -2.03 1.39
C PHE A 360 15.67 -0.82 0.52
N ARG A 361 15.90 -1.02 -0.78
CA ARG A 361 16.26 0.06 -1.72
C ARG A 361 15.14 1.08 -1.83
N THR A 362 13.89 0.62 -1.90
CA THR A 362 12.68 1.48 -1.84
C THR A 362 12.69 2.33 -0.57
N PHE A 363 12.84 1.73 0.61
CA PHE A 363 12.87 2.51 1.86
C PHE A 363 14.06 3.47 1.95
N LEU A 364 15.21 3.09 1.38
CA LEU A 364 16.40 3.94 1.35
C LEU A 364 16.21 5.15 0.44
N SER A 365 15.67 4.96 -0.76
CA SER A 365 15.29 6.04 -1.66
C SER A 365 14.31 6.99 -0.98
N GLU A 366 13.23 6.46 -0.41
CA GLU A 366 12.24 7.29 0.28
C GLU A 366 12.83 8.09 1.42
N ALA A 367 13.77 7.50 2.18
CA ALA A 367 14.45 8.17 3.28
C ALA A 367 15.47 9.22 2.80
N GLN A 368 16.06 9.04 1.62
CA GLN A 368 16.96 10.02 0.99
C GLN A 368 16.19 11.21 0.40
N ASP A 369 15.02 10.95 -0.19
CA ASP A 369 14.13 11.97 -0.75
C ASP A 369 13.26 12.65 0.33
N ALA A 370 13.40 12.20 1.57
CA ALA A 370 12.62 12.67 2.70
C ALA A 370 12.99 14.12 3.04
N SER A 371 11.95 14.94 3.16
CA SER A 371 12.05 16.34 3.57
C SER A 371 11.01 16.62 4.64
N GLU A 372 11.05 17.82 5.23
CA GLU A 372 10.01 18.28 6.16
C GLU A 372 8.60 18.16 5.56
N HIS A 373 8.49 18.28 4.23
CA HIS A 373 7.26 18.24 3.45
C HIS A 373 6.90 16.87 2.88
N ARG A 374 7.82 15.90 2.94
CA ARG A 374 7.64 14.52 2.49
C ARG A 374 8.20 13.62 3.57
N ARG A 375 7.50 13.57 4.69
CA ARG A 375 7.90 12.78 5.84
C ARG A 375 7.76 11.29 5.51
N PRO A 376 8.73 10.45 5.87
CA PRO A 376 8.61 9.03 5.62
C PRO A 376 7.50 8.40 6.45
N LEU A 377 6.61 7.67 5.78
CA LEU A 377 5.49 6.97 6.40
C LEU A 377 5.90 5.55 6.81
N TRP A 378 5.57 5.18 8.05
CA TRP A 378 5.73 3.83 8.56
C TRP A 378 4.43 3.08 8.31
N LEU A 379 4.43 2.20 7.31
CA LEU A 379 3.24 1.46 6.92
C LEU A 379 2.85 0.42 7.99
N PRO A 380 1.55 0.09 8.10
CA PRO A 380 1.11 -1.04 8.92
C PRO A 380 1.82 -2.33 8.54
N PHE A 381 1.84 -3.25 9.48
CA PHE A 381 2.04 -4.65 9.19
C PHE A 381 0.68 -5.38 9.23
N PRO A 382 0.29 -6.16 8.19
CA PRO A 382 0.95 -6.32 6.90
C PRO A 382 0.56 -5.26 5.87
N ALA A 383 1.55 -4.56 5.32
CA ALA A 383 1.37 -3.81 4.08
C ALA A 383 1.68 -4.73 2.89
N ARG A 384 0.77 -4.82 1.91
CA ARG A 384 0.98 -5.53 0.65
C ARG A 384 1.77 -4.66 -0.34
N ASP A 385 2.98 -4.27 0.05
CA ASP A 385 3.86 -3.35 -0.70
C ASP A 385 5.19 -4.01 -1.10
N PHE A 386 5.22 -5.34 -1.24
CA PHE A 386 6.36 -6.02 -1.83
C PHE A 386 6.41 -5.71 -3.33
N ALA A 387 7.54 -5.18 -3.79
CA ALA A 387 7.75 -5.01 -5.21
C ALA A 387 7.80 -6.40 -5.87
N ARG A 388 6.83 -6.69 -6.74
CA ARG A 388 6.73 -7.97 -7.44
C ARG A 388 7.57 -7.93 -8.71
N ARG A 389 8.33 -8.99 -8.95
CA ARG A 389 9.12 -9.17 -10.16
C ARG A 389 8.43 -10.17 -11.05
N THR A 390 8.30 -9.85 -12.33
CA THR A 390 7.92 -10.83 -13.34
C THR A 390 9.05 -11.85 -13.48
N VAL A 391 8.70 -13.12 -13.29
CA VAL A 391 9.60 -14.23 -13.58
C VAL A 391 9.12 -14.91 -14.83
N VAL A 392 10.03 -15.03 -15.77
CA VAL A 392 9.78 -15.58 -17.08
C VAL A 392 10.60 -16.85 -17.20
N VAL A 393 9.97 -17.97 -17.53
CA VAL A 393 10.65 -19.25 -17.69
C VAL A 393 10.43 -19.80 -19.09
N ARG A 394 11.52 -20.21 -19.73
CA ARG A 394 11.53 -20.92 -21.02
C ARG A 394 12.04 -22.34 -20.82
N GLY A 395 11.34 -23.30 -21.42
CA GLY A 395 11.66 -24.73 -21.32
C GLY A 395 11.41 -25.30 -19.92
N GLY A 396 11.90 -26.52 -19.68
CA GLY A 396 11.65 -27.24 -18.42
C GLY A 396 10.25 -27.83 -18.32
N VAL A 397 9.54 -27.96 -19.45
CA VAL A 397 8.27 -28.68 -19.53
C VAL A 397 8.53 -30.18 -19.43
N TYR A 398 9.64 -30.64 -20.02
CA TYR A 398 10.06 -32.03 -20.02
C TYR A 398 11.29 -32.26 -19.13
N ARG A 399 11.39 -33.44 -18.52
CA ARG A 399 12.43 -33.81 -17.53
C ARG A 399 13.89 -33.65 -18.00
N LYS A 400 14.12 -33.63 -19.32
CA LYS A 400 15.46 -33.48 -19.95
C LYS A 400 15.69 -32.10 -20.57
N GLU A 401 14.71 -31.22 -20.52
CA GLU A 401 14.80 -29.87 -21.08
C GLU A 401 15.36 -28.90 -20.03
N ALA A 402 16.37 -28.13 -20.41
CA ALA A 402 16.91 -27.10 -19.52
C ALA A 402 15.90 -25.95 -19.38
N ALA A 403 15.51 -25.64 -18.14
CA ALA A 403 14.73 -24.45 -17.84
C ALA A 403 15.65 -23.21 -17.81
N GLN A 404 15.35 -22.21 -18.61
CA GLN A 404 15.93 -20.89 -18.53
C GLN A 404 15.01 -20.00 -17.71
N ILE A 405 15.49 -19.52 -16.55
CA ILE A 405 14.73 -18.65 -15.66
C ILE A 405 15.30 -17.24 -15.77
N GLN A 406 14.47 -16.31 -16.24
CA GLN A 406 14.78 -14.89 -16.27
C GLN A 406 13.91 -14.15 -15.25
N ILE A 407 14.56 -13.55 -14.26
CA ILE A 407 13.90 -12.65 -13.31
C ILE A 407 14.01 -11.24 -13.87
N LEU A 408 12.90 -10.70 -14.37
CA LEU A 408 12.90 -9.34 -14.92
C LEU A 408 13.21 -8.33 -13.82
N ALA A 409 14.00 -7.31 -14.18
CA ALA A 409 14.25 -6.19 -13.31
C ALA A 409 12.96 -5.37 -13.18
N LEU A 410 12.66 -4.90 -11.97
CA LEU A 410 11.63 -3.87 -11.78
C LEU A 410 11.94 -2.70 -12.70
N PRO A 411 10.97 -2.22 -13.52
CA PRO A 411 11.19 -1.17 -14.50
C PRO A 411 11.98 0.01 -13.91
N LYS A 412 13.21 0.19 -14.40
CA LYS A 412 14.14 1.28 -14.08
C LYS A 412 14.53 1.46 -12.59
N LEU A 413 14.28 0.49 -11.71
CA LEU A 413 14.72 0.59 -10.29
C LEU A 413 16.24 0.43 -10.12
N HIS A 414 16.98 0.21 -11.22
CA HIS A 414 18.39 -0.19 -11.15
C HIS A 414 19.38 0.77 -11.81
N ARG A 415 18.94 1.74 -12.63
CA ARG A 415 19.87 2.59 -13.40
C ARG A 415 20.19 3.95 -12.74
N ASP A 416 19.30 4.50 -11.92
CA ASP A 416 19.48 5.88 -11.41
C ASP A 416 19.68 6.01 -9.90
N PHE A 417 19.60 4.92 -9.12
CA PHE A 417 19.99 4.97 -7.72
C PHE A 417 21.51 4.99 -7.60
N ARG A 418 22.12 6.14 -7.90
CA ARG A 418 23.36 6.53 -7.25
C ARG A 418 23.05 6.64 -5.77
N LEU A 419 23.12 5.51 -5.07
CA LEU A 419 23.09 5.47 -3.62
C LEU A 419 24.36 6.19 -3.17
N TYR A 420 24.26 7.50 -2.98
CA TYR A 420 25.32 8.29 -2.42
C TYR A 420 25.69 7.64 -1.09
N LYS A 421 26.94 7.19 -0.96
CA LYS A 421 27.46 6.71 0.32
C LYS A 421 27.38 7.88 1.28
N ILE A 422 26.41 7.85 2.20
CA ILE A 422 26.29 8.86 3.23
C ILE A 422 27.42 8.61 4.23
N PRO A 423 28.37 9.53 4.40
CA PRO A 423 29.46 9.34 5.35
C PRO A 423 28.91 9.34 6.79
N GLY A 424 29.25 8.30 7.55
CA GLY A 424 28.88 8.17 8.98
C GLY A 424 29.82 8.92 9.92
N ASN A 425 30.16 10.16 9.62
CA ASN A 425 31.10 10.96 10.43
C ASN A 425 30.43 11.56 11.69
N ASN A 426 31.21 12.22 12.56
CA ASN A 426 30.69 12.82 13.79
C ASN A 426 29.62 13.89 13.53
N ALA A 427 29.82 14.76 12.55
CA ALA A 427 28.86 15.80 12.19
C ALA A 427 27.50 15.19 11.78
N HIS A 428 27.53 14.10 11.01
CA HIS A 428 26.33 13.33 10.65
C HIS A 428 25.61 12.78 11.88
N ARG A 429 26.35 12.21 12.84
CA ARG A 429 25.78 11.66 14.08
C ARG A 429 25.11 12.74 14.94
N SER A 430 25.74 13.90 15.09
CA SER A 430 25.16 15.03 15.83
C SER A 430 23.89 15.55 15.17
N SER A 431 23.90 15.72 13.84
CA SER A 431 22.71 16.12 13.08
C SER A 431 21.58 15.09 13.21
N HIS A 432 21.91 13.80 13.12
CA HIS A 432 20.98 12.71 13.31
C HIS A 432 20.30 12.76 14.69
N GLN A 433 21.09 12.93 15.76
CA GLN A 433 20.56 12.98 17.12
C GLN A 433 19.63 14.18 17.33
N LEU A 434 20.01 15.36 16.82
CA LEU A 434 19.16 16.55 16.87
C LEU A 434 17.81 16.33 16.19
N ARG A 435 17.82 15.73 14.98
CA ARG A 435 16.58 15.42 14.24
C ARG A 435 15.75 14.32 14.91
N LEU A 436 16.38 13.35 15.56
CA LEU A 436 15.66 12.34 16.33
C LEU A 436 14.85 12.94 17.47
N TYR A 437 15.40 13.90 18.22
CA TYR A 437 14.69 14.57 19.31
C TYR A 437 13.45 15.35 18.86
N GLN A 438 13.35 15.70 17.58
CA GLN A 438 12.14 16.30 17.01
C GLN A 438 11.01 15.27 16.81
N ASN A 439 11.32 13.97 16.86
CA ASN A 439 10.31 12.92 16.90
C ASN A 439 9.82 12.77 18.34
N VAL A 440 8.64 13.30 18.58
CA VAL A 440 7.90 13.08 19.83
C VAL A 440 6.87 11.98 19.62
N ARG A 441 6.65 11.17 20.66
CA ARG A 441 5.52 10.26 20.70
C ARG A 441 4.25 11.11 20.49
N PRO A 442 3.34 10.73 19.57
CA PRO A 442 2.05 11.38 19.50
C PRO A 442 1.42 11.32 20.89
N VAL A 443 1.17 12.49 21.48
CA VAL A 443 0.35 12.56 22.69
C VAL A 443 -1.01 12.07 22.19
N GLN A 444 -1.39 10.84 22.58
CA GLN A 444 -2.78 10.43 22.45
C GLN A 444 -3.56 11.51 23.18
N ASP A 445 -4.37 12.27 22.46
CA ASP A 445 -5.18 13.34 23.05
C ASP A 445 -5.80 12.78 24.33
N GLN A 446 -5.48 13.41 25.46
CA GLN A 446 -5.91 12.99 26.79
C GLN A 446 -7.43 13.15 26.99
N GLN A 447 -8.22 13.26 25.91
CA GLN A 447 -9.68 13.27 25.97
C GLN A 447 -10.25 11.98 26.58
N SER A 448 -9.49 10.89 26.64
CA SER A 448 -9.89 9.68 27.37
C SER A 448 -9.59 9.69 28.89
N LYS A 449 -8.82 10.67 29.40
CA LYS A 449 -8.47 10.74 30.83
C LYS A 449 -9.34 11.71 31.65
N THR A 450 -10.02 12.65 31.02
CA THR A 450 -10.95 13.56 31.72
C THR A 450 -12.30 12.93 32.05
N LEU A 451 -12.60 11.74 31.52
CA LEU A 451 -13.83 10.99 31.81
C LEU A 451 -13.71 10.08 33.05
N LEU A 452 -12.52 9.81 33.57
CA LEU A 452 -12.32 8.97 34.77
C LEU A 452 -11.93 9.76 36.03
N SER A 453 -11.76 11.08 35.94
CA SER A 453 -11.45 11.95 37.08
C SER A 453 -12.59 12.91 37.44
N ARG A 454 -13.79 12.69 36.91
CA ARG A 454 -15.04 13.37 37.32
C ARG A 454 -16.05 12.44 38.01
N GLU A 455 -15.69 11.18 38.20
CA GLU A 455 -16.39 10.24 39.10
C GLU A 455 -15.45 9.91 40.27
N ASN A 456 -15.23 10.89 41.14
CA ASN A 456 -14.87 10.72 42.55
C ASN A 456 -15.11 12.03 43.29
#